data_AF-A0A816QKW3-F1
#
_entry.id   AF-A0A816QKW3-F1
#
_cell.length_a   1.000
_cell.length_b   1.000
_cell.length_c   1.000
_cell.angle_alpha   90.00
_cell.angle_beta   90.00
_cell.angle_gamma   90.00
#
_symmetry.space_group_name_H-M   'P 1'
#
loop_
_entity.id
_entity.type
_entity.pdbx_description
1 polymer ?
#
loop_
_entity_poly.entity_id
_entity_poly.type
_entity_poly.pdbx_seq_one_letter_code
_entity_poly.pdbx_strand_id
1 'polypeptide(L)'
;MQPSSGTNTIDKNGNQLVSRENQSESREDRPVLEEERFISEKLQPSHTFKLLNDSGLEGGIAFIYDWRKTNATLSNNEIITQAANGILVEGGQLDNHREAEYIAKRLLDMKDKSEIEILKRCIYLYSLESFLYKLVNTVLRENDKSKMNTVAPFCYFLTEAIWSDTLAHERFYGIVYRGASMPSDTIHYYNEAIGTHKCWYGFTSTSKSRGVAEDFGNVMFIIDVTSTGGLNVSSYSEYQNEDEVILPPGTIFRIDKVVQNDAKTYIYLFAIPEFRVVLLGRTGSGKSSFGNTILGRKQFAALKTAKSVTKKCGPSDRIFDDLRLLVVDTPGFFDTELSPAELLPEIYGSYQVAAPGPHAFLVVFTLDRFTLQEHIVAKWICEVFDERALEYCIIIFTGLDGLVRNNLTVEEFLEDIPEFLKTLIQKCNGRYIAVDNTGSDDKKEETAKILLEKISAMVKKNGGQFYNNKSFIEISAILKKYPDWFDPVNSDGSVNLLDETAKIVGPKLAAKAIFNNQ
;
A
#
# COMPACT_ATOMS: atom_id res chain seq x y z
N MET A 1 -53.01 16.71 -45.18
CA MET A 1 -52.18 15.84 -44.30
C MET A 1 -51.31 14.98 -45.21
N GLN A 2 -50.04 15.35 -45.38
CA GLN A 2 -49.04 14.54 -46.07
C GLN A 2 -48.20 13.79 -45.01
N PRO A 3 -47.63 12.61 -45.34
CA PRO A 3 -46.78 11.87 -44.42
C PRO A 3 -45.35 12.42 -44.46
N SER A 4 -44.78 12.76 -43.31
CA SER A 4 -43.34 13.04 -43.19
C SER A 4 -42.58 11.75 -42.91
N SER A 5 -41.68 11.44 -43.85
CA SER A 5 -40.73 10.34 -43.90
C SER A 5 -39.75 10.33 -42.72
N GLY A 6 -39.58 9.18 -42.07
CA GLY A 6 -38.45 8.93 -41.17
C GLY A 6 -37.18 8.61 -41.98
N THR A 7 -36.17 9.48 -41.91
CA THR A 7 -34.84 9.23 -42.45
C THR A 7 -33.99 8.52 -41.40
N ASN A 8 -33.78 7.20 -41.55
CA ASN A 8 -32.72 6.48 -40.85
C ASN A 8 -31.37 6.88 -41.48
N THR A 9 -30.53 7.58 -40.72
CA THR A 9 -29.15 7.87 -41.13
C THR A 9 -28.23 6.77 -40.61
N ILE A 10 -27.57 6.08 -41.55
CA ILE A 10 -26.56 5.04 -41.31
C ILE A 10 -25.21 5.67 -41.71
N ASP A 11 -24.14 5.39 -40.95
CA ASP A 11 -22.80 5.88 -41.31
C ASP A 11 -22.21 5.12 -42.51
N LYS A 12 -21.07 5.59 -43.04
CA LYS A 12 -20.41 5.01 -44.21
C LYS A 12 -19.89 3.57 -44.00
N ASN A 13 -20.04 3.01 -42.81
CA ASN A 13 -19.62 1.65 -42.46
C ASN A 13 -20.80 0.74 -42.05
N GLY A 14 -22.05 1.20 -42.21
CA GLY A 14 -23.23 0.35 -42.00
C GLY A 14 -23.71 0.20 -40.56
N ASN A 15 -23.22 1.01 -39.62
CA ASN A 15 -23.66 0.94 -38.23
C ASN A 15 -24.86 1.86 -37.94
N GLN A 16 -25.85 1.33 -37.20
CA GLN A 16 -26.95 2.12 -36.64
C GLN A 16 -26.44 3.03 -35.52
N LEU A 17 -26.68 4.33 -35.65
CA LEU A 17 -26.46 5.29 -34.56
C LEU A 17 -27.49 5.05 -33.45
N VAL A 18 -27.06 4.44 -32.36
CA VAL A 18 -27.84 4.37 -31.12
C VAL A 18 -27.86 5.76 -30.49
N SER A 19 -29.03 6.41 -30.49
CA SER A 19 -29.28 7.63 -29.75
C SER A 19 -29.05 7.38 -28.25
N ARG A 20 -28.05 8.04 -27.66
CA ARG A 20 -27.90 8.14 -26.20
C ARG A 20 -29.10 8.89 -25.64
N GLU A 21 -29.94 8.21 -24.87
CA GLU A 21 -30.89 8.87 -23.99
C GLU A 21 -30.10 9.64 -22.92
N ASN A 22 -29.94 10.95 -23.17
CA ASN A 22 -29.60 11.90 -22.13
C ASN A 22 -30.81 12.04 -21.20
N GLN A 23 -30.74 11.48 -19.98
CA GLN A 23 -31.52 12.05 -18.88
C GLN A 23 -30.82 13.35 -18.46
N SER A 24 -31.24 14.46 -19.07
CA SER A 24 -30.95 15.80 -18.57
C SER A 24 -31.87 16.09 -17.37
N GLU A 25 -31.42 15.76 -16.16
CA GLU A 25 -32.03 16.31 -14.94
C GLU A 25 -31.68 17.80 -14.84
N SER A 26 -32.67 18.66 -14.61
CA SER A 26 -32.50 20.10 -14.48
C SER A 26 -31.62 20.44 -13.27
N ARG A 27 -30.79 21.48 -13.38
CA ARG A 27 -29.96 22.01 -12.27
C ARG A 27 -30.79 22.47 -11.05
N GLU A 28 -32.11 22.58 -11.18
CA GLU A 28 -33.02 23.10 -10.14
C GLU A 28 -33.33 22.09 -9.01
N ASP A 29 -33.14 20.78 -9.22
CA ASP A 29 -33.39 19.74 -8.19
C ASP A 29 -32.14 19.37 -7.36
N ARG A 30 -31.00 20.04 -7.60
CA ARG A 30 -29.76 19.79 -6.84
C ARG A 30 -29.70 20.68 -5.61
N PRO A 31 -29.34 20.16 -4.41
CA PRO A 31 -29.10 21.02 -3.25
C PRO A 31 -28.03 22.08 -3.56
N VAL A 32 -28.19 23.27 -2.98
CA VAL A 32 -27.22 24.36 -3.13
C VAL A 32 -25.95 23.95 -2.40
N LEU A 33 -24.90 23.72 -3.19
CA LEU A 33 -23.60 23.25 -2.74
C LEU A 33 -22.82 24.41 -2.08
N GLU A 34 -22.21 24.19 -0.91
CA GLU A 34 -21.47 25.22 -0.16
C GLU A 34 -20.02 25.36 -0.64
N GLU A 35 -19.57 26.60 -0.93
CA GLU A 35 -18.26 27.03 -1.50
C GLU A 35 -16.98 26.58 -0.73
N GLU A 36 -17.07 25.71 0.26
CA GLU A 36 -16.00 25.42 1.23
C GLU A 36 -15.29 24.06 1.02
N ARG A 37 -15.24 23.53 -0.21
CA ARG A 37 -14.56 22.24 -0.51
C ARG A 37 -13.06 22.22 -0.15
N PHE A 38 -12.44 23.39 0.05
CA PHE A 38 -10.98 23.54 0.19
C PHE A 38 -10.50 24.19 1.50
N ILE A 39 -11.38 24.39 2.50
CA ILE A 39 -10.97 24.98 3.77
C ILE A 39 -10.24 23.92 4.62
N SER A 40 -8.98 24.19 4.95
CA SER A 40 -8.25 23.39 5.93
C SER A 40 -8.66 23.86 7.33
N GLU A 41 -9.46 23.07 8.03
CA GLU A 41 -9.50 23.18 9.48
C GLU A 41 -8.31 22.43 10.06
N LYS A 42 -7.50 23.19 10.81
CA LYS A 42 -6.30 22.81 11.58
C LYS A 42 -5.76 21.41 11.28
N LEU A 43 -4.68 21.34 10.50
CA LEU A 43 -3.66 20.31 10.69
C LEU A 43 -3.07 20.52 12.10
N GLN A 44 -3.76 20.04 13.14
CA GLN A 44 -3.14 19.84 14.44
C GLN A 44 -2.17 18.68 14.25
N PRO A 45 -0.85 18.88 14.48
CA PRO A 45 0.07 17.76 14.56
C PRO A 45 -0.20 17.03 15.88
N SER A 46 -1.26 16.22 15.92
CA SER A 46 -1.42 15.25 17.01
C SER A 46 -0.43 14.13 16.74
N HIS A 47 0.72 14.26 17.40
CA HIS A 47 1.79 13.28 17.54
C HIS A 47 2.94 13.43 16.53
N THR A 48 4.09 13.81 17.09
CA THR A 48 5.41 13.38 16.65
C THR A 48 5.30 11.96 16.10
N PHE A 49 5.93 11.71 14.94
CA PHE A 49 6.12 10.39 14.35
C PHE A 49 6.44 9.37 15.46
N LYS A 50 5.42 8.71 15.99
CA LYS A 50 5.62 7.41 16.57
C LYS A 50 5.88 6.58 15.34
N LEU A 51 7.13 6.13 15.18
CA LEU A 51 7.37 4.83 14.56
C LEU A 51 6.19 3.96 14.95
N LEU A 52 5.51 3.34 13.98
CA LEU A 52 4.45 2.36 14.25
C LEU A 52 4.87 1.57 15.48
N ASN A 53 4.32 1.92 16.64
CA ASN A 53 4.63 1.20 17.86
C ASN A 53 4.05 -0.20 17.67
N ASP A 54 4.37 -1.12 18.58
CA ASP A 54 4.12 -2.57 18.51
C ASP A 54 2.66 -3.06 18.30
N SER A 55 1.75 -2.22 17.78
CA SER A 55 0.33 -2.49 17.53
C SER A 55 -0.27 -1.70 16.34
N GLY A 56 0.34 -1.78 15.15
CA GLY A 56 -0.38 -1.47 13.91
C GLY A 56 -0.62 0.00 13.57
N LEU A 57 -1.29 0.17 12.43
CA LEU A 57 -1.51 1.43 11.72
C LEU A 57 -2.18 2.50 12.61
N GLU A 58 -1.64 3.71 12.65
CA GLU A 58 -2.33 4.86 13.24
C GLU A 58 -3.00 5.70 12.13
N GLY A 59 -4.17 6.29 12.43
CA GLY A 59 -4.86 7.28 11.58
C GLY A 59 -5.99 6.75 10.70
N GLY A 60 -6.35 7.50 9.66
CA GLY A 60 -7.57 7.27 8.85
C GLY A 60 -7.62 5.93 8.10
N ILE A 61 -6.48 5.38 7.71
CA ILE A 61 -6.42 4.02 7.14
C ILE A 61 -6.88 2.98 8.18
N ALA A 62 -6.36 3.07 9.40
CA ALA A 62 -6.71 2.16 10.48
C ALA A 62 -8.19 2.23 10.85
N PHE A 63 -8.78 3.42 10.81
CA PHE A 63 -10.21 3.63 11.04
C PHE A 63 -11.10 2.79 10.10
N ILE A 64 -10.76 2.76 8.81
CA ILE A 64 -11.52 2.01 7.79
C ILE A 64 -11.35 0.50 8.00
N TYR A 65 -10.13 0.07 8.34
CA TYR A 65 -9.81 -1.33 8.58
C TYR A 65 -10.39 -1.87 9.88
N ASP A 66 -10.32 -1.12 10.98
CA ASP A 66 -10.93 -1.46 12.29
C ASP A 66 -12.44 -1.70 12.12
N TRP A 67 -13.11 -0.87 11.33
CA TRP A 67 -14.53 -1.09 11.01
C TRP A 67 -14.75 -2.36 10.21
N ARG A 68 -13.97 -2.57 9.13
CA ARG A 68 -14.06 -3.79 8.34
C ARG A 68 -13.81 -5.02 9.23
N LYS A 69 -13.01 -4.88 10.30
CA LYS A 69 -12.70 -5.92 11.32
C LYS A 69 -13.90 -6.57 11.91
N THR A 70 -14.84 -5.74 12.28
CA THR A 70 -16.06 -6.16 12.93
C THR A 70 -17.16 -6.49 11.93
N ASN A 71 -16.92 -6.29 10.63
CA ASN A 71 -17.94 -6.33 9.56
C ASN A 71 -17.51 -7.13 8.30
N ALA A 72 -16.55 -8.05 8.43
CA ALA A 72 -15.94 -8.76 7.29
C ALA A 72 -16.94 -9.57 6.44
N THR A 73 -18.00 -10.10 7.07
CA THR A 73 -18.99 -10.97 6.41
C THR A 73 -20.08 -10.20 5.65
N LEU A 74 -20.12 -8.87 5.78
CA LEU A 74 -21.14 -8.07 5.11
C LEU A 74 -20.96 -8.11 3.59
N SER A 75 -22.06 -8.36 2.90
CA SER A 75 -22.20 -8.17 1.46
C SER A 75 -22.18 -6.68 1.08
N ASN A 76 -21.86 -6.38 -0.18
CA ASN A 76 -21.89 -5.00 -0.68
C ASN A 76 -23.24 -4.31 -0.43
N ASN A 77 -24.35 -5.03 -0.54
CA ASN A 77 -25.69 -4.50 -0.27
C ASN A 77 -25.89 -4.10 1.20
N GLU A 78 -25.34 -4.87 2.13
CA GLU A 78 -25.39 -4.56 3.55
C GLU A 78 -24.49 -3.37 3.88
N ILE A 79 -23.28 -3.30 3.30
CA ILE A 79 -22.36 -2.16 3.46
C ILE A 79 -22.99 -0.88 2.89
N ILE A 80 -23.60 -0.94 1.70
CA ILE A 80 -24.36 0.17 1.09
C ILE A 80 -25.45 0.66 2.04
N THR A 81 -26.19 -0.27 2.64
CA THR A 81 -27.28 0.06 3.57
C THR A 81 -26.73 0.74 4.83
N GLN A 82 -25.62 0.23 5.38
CA GLN A 82 -24.95 0.86 6.53
C GLN A 82 -24.41 2.25 6.19
N ALA A 83 -23.75 2.41 5.05
CA ALA A 83 -23.24 3.70 4.58
C ALA A 83 -24.36 4.72 4.41
N ALA A 84 -25.46 4.35 3.76
CA ALA A 84 -26.61 5.23 3.58
C ALA A 84 -27.24 5.67 4.91
N ASN A 85 -27.42 4.73 5.85
CA ASN A 85 -27.94 5.04 7.18
C ASN A 85 -26.98 5.94 7.98
N GLY A 86 -25.67 5.68 7.90
CA GLY A 86 -24.65 6.50 8.54
C GLY A 86 -24.67 7.94 8.02
N ILE A 87 -24.77 8.11 6.70
CA ILE A 87 -24.90 9.43 6.04
C ILE A 87 -26.15 10.16 6.53
N LEU A 88 -27.30 9.49 6.67
CA LEU A 88 -28.53 10.09 7.22
C LEU A 88 -28.36 10.55 8.67
N VAL A 89 -27.73 9.73 9.51
CA VAL A 89 -27.47 10.05 10.93
C VAL A 89 -26.57 11.27 11.05
N GLU A 90 -25.43 11.26 10.37
CA GLU A 90 -24.43 12.32 10.43
C GLU A 90 -24.95 13.62 9.81
N GLY A 91 -25.64 13.51 8.67
CA GLY A 91 -26.29 14.64 8.03
C GLY A 91 -27.36 15.28 8.92
N GLY A 92 -28.16 14.48 9.64
CA GLY A 92 -29.12 15.02 10.60
C GLY A 92 -28.48 15.69 11.82
N GLN A 93 -27.33 15.21 12.29
CA GLN A 93 -26.57 15.87 13.36
C GLN A 93 -25.99 17.21 12.93
N LEU A 94 -25.70 17.36 11.64
CA LEU A 94 -25.14 18.57 11.03
C LEU A 94 -26.21 19.49 10.41
N ASP A 95 -27.51 19.22 10.63
CA ASP A 95 -28.64 19.95 10.03
C ASP A 95 -28.67 19.95 8.49
N ASN A 96 -28.04 18.94 7.87
CA ASN A 96 -27.93 18.74 6.42
C ASN A 96 -28.90 17.67 5.88
N HIS A 97 -30.12 17.62 6.43
CA HIS A 97 -31.09 16.55 6.19
C HIS A 97 -31.37 16.26 4.71
N ARG A 98 -31.64 17.29 3.90
CA ARG A 98 -32.00 17.13 2.48
C ARG A 98 -30.84 16.57 1.65
N GLU A 99 -29.64 17.05 1.90
CA GLU A 99 -28.44 16.57 1.22
C GLU A 99 -28.12 15.12 1.62
N ALA A 100 -28.30 14.79 2.90
CA ALA A 100 -28.12 13.44 3.41
C ALA A 100 -29.10 12.45 2.77
N GLU A 101 -30.38 12.82 2.66
CA GLU A 101 -31.39 12.03 1.97
C GLU A 101 -31.06 11.81 0.49
N TYR A 102 -30.59 12.87 -0.19
CA TYR A 102 -30.18 12.79 -1.58
C TYR A 102 -29.03 11.79 -1.79
N ILE A 103 -27.96 11.93 -1.00
CA ILE A 103 -26.78 11.07 -1.08
C ILE A 103 -27.14 9.63 -0.71
N ALA A 104 -27.85 9.42 0.40
CA ALA A 104 -28.25 8.10 0.88
C ALA A 104 -29.12 7.36 -0.16
N LYS A 105 -30.07 8.05 -0.78
CA LYS A 105 -30.91 7.47 -1.84
C LYS A 105 -30.07 7.00 -3.03
N ARG A 106 -29.17 7.86 -3.54
CA ARG A 106 -28.29 7.52 -4.68
C ARG A 106 -27.36 6.35 -4.37
N LEU A 107 -26.96 6.19 -3.12
CA LEU A 107 -26.15 5.06 -2.67
C LEU A 107 -26.99 3.77 -2.59
N LEU A 108 -28.21 3.85 -2.06
CA LEU A 108 -29.16 2.73 -2.00
C LEU A 108 -29.57 2.22 -3.39
N ASP A 109 -29.64 3.10 -4.39
CA ASP A 109 -29.89 2.73 -5.80
C ASP A 109 -28.79 1.81 -6.37
N MET A 110 -27.62 1.72 -5.73
CA MET A 110 -26.52 0.84 -6.15
C MET A 110 -26.62 -0.58 -5.60
N LYS A 111 -27.67 -0.91 -4.83
CA LYS A 111 -27.91 -2.29 -4.43
C LYS A 111 -28.09 -3.17 -5.67
N ASP A 112 -27.51 -4.37 -5.60
CA ASP A 112 -27.51 -5.37 -6.66
C ASP A 112 -26.77 -4.94 -7.95
N LYS A 113 -26.06 -3.80 -7.94
CA LYS A 113 -25.20 -3.36 -9.04
C LYS A 113 -23.82 -4.01 -8.99
N SER A 114 -23.11 -3.95 -10.11
CA SER A 114 -21.73 -4.44 -10.17
C SER A 114 -20.81 -3.61 -9.28
N GLU A 115 -19.72 -4.23 -8.82
CA GLU A 115 -18.73 -3.56 -7.97
C GLU A 115 -18.22 -2.26 -8.60
N ILE A 116 -17.88 -2.27 -9.88
CA ILE A 116 -17.40 -1.06 -10.58
C ILE A 116 -18.44 0.07 -10.62
N GLU A 117 -19.73 -0.24 -10.71
CA GLU A 117 -20.79 0.76 -10.65
C GLU A 117 -20.89 1.39 -9.24
N ILE A 118 -20.77 0.56 -8.20
CA ILE A 118 -20.77 1.00 -6.79
C ILE A 118 -19.59 1.95 -6.55
N LEU A 119 -18.38 1.54 -6.95
CA LEU A 119 -17.15 2.32 -6.76
C LEU A 119 -17.22 3.67 -7.48
N LYS A 120 -17.67 3.68 -8.75
CA LYS A 120 -17.87 4.92 -9.52
C LYS A 120 -18.91 5.84 -8.87
N ARG A 121 -19.99 5.28 -8.32
CA ARG A 121 -20.99 6.09 -7.59
C ARG A 121 -20.42 6.68 -6.31
N CYS A 122 -19.62 5.93 -5.55
CA CYS A 122 -19.00 6.45 -4.32
C CYS A 122 -18.01 7.58 -4.62
N ILE A 123 -17.21 7.45 -5.70
CA ILE A 123 -16.36 8.54 -6.20
C ILE A 123 -17.20 9.78 -6.52
N TYR A 124 -18.27 9.62 -7.30
CA TYR A 124 -19.18 10.71 -7.65
C TYR A 124 -19.73 11.40 -6.40
N LEU A 125 -20.28 10.64 -5.45
CA LEU A 125 -20.86 11.19 -4.22
C LEU A 125 -19.83 11.88 -3.32
N TYR A 126 -18.60 11.36 -3.26
CA TYR A 126 -17.49 12.00 -2.53
C TYR A 126 -17.05 13.31 -3.19
N SER A 127 -17.14 13.41 -4.52
CA SER A 127 -16.77 14.62 -5.27
C SER A 127 -17.82 15.73 -5.21
N LEU A 128 -19.03 15.44 -4.73
CA LEU A 128 -20.06 16.47 -4.52
C LEU A 128 -19.57 17.46 -3.47
N GLU A 129 -19.80 18.75 -3.74
CA GLU A 129 -19.60 19.84 -2.79
C GLU A 129 -20.70 19.80 -1.72
N SER A 130 -20.54 18.81 -0.83
CA SER A 130 -21.52 18.38 0.16
C SER A 130 -20.89 18.24 1.53
N PHE A 131 -21.73 18.15 2.57
CA PHE A 131 -21.25 17.85 3.92
C PHE A 131 -20.45 16.54 4.00
N LEU A 132 -20.72 15.57 3.11
CA LEU A 132 -20.08 14.25 3.13
C LEU A 132 -18.57 14.36 2.92
N TYR A 133 -18.12 15.20 1.98
CA TYR A 133 -16.69 15.41 1.74
C TYR A 133 -16.00 15.95 2.99
N LYS A 134 -16.57 16.99 3.61
CA LYS A 134 -16.04 17.61 4.84
C LYS A 134 -16.00 16.58 5.97
N LEU A 135 -17.12 15.87 6.19
CA LEU A 135 -17.26 14.84 7.22
C LEU A 135 -16.22 13.73 7.09
N VAL A 136 -16.15 13.07 5.94
CA VAL A 136 -15.21 11.95 5.70
C VAL A 136 -13.79 12.38 6.01
N ASN A 137 -13.34 13.51 5.47
CA ASN A 137 -11.97 13.94 5.65
C ASN A 137 -11.70 14.45 7.07
N THR A 138 -12.67 15.01 7.80
CA THR A 138 -12.51 15.36 9.22
C THR A 138 -12.37 14.11 10.09
N VAL A 139 -13.26 13.14 9.94
CA VAL A 139 -13.22 11.89 10.73
C VAL A 139 -11.90 11.15 10.58
N LEU A 140 -11.40 11.04 9.34
CA LEU A 140 -10.13 10.36 9.08
C LEU A 140 -8.92 11.12 9.63
N ARG A 141 -8.95 12.46 9.60
CA ARG A 141 -7.87 13.30 10.15
C ARG A 141 -7.83 13.27 11.67
N GLU A 142 -8.99 13.31 12.32
CA GLU A 142 -9.11 13.30 13.77
C GLU A 142 -9.07 11.88 14.36
N ASN A 143 -9.10 10.85 13.50
CA ASN A 143 -9.22 9.46 13.90
C ASN A 143 -10.41 9.25 14.86
N ASP A 144 -11.55 9.89 14.56
CA ASP A 144 -12.74 9.88 15.42
C ASP A 144 -13.42 8.51 15.38
N LYS A 145 -12.93 7.59 16.22
CA LYS A 145 -13.46 6.23 16.34
C LYS A 145 -14.95 6.18 16.71
N SER A 146 -15.54 7.25 17.24
CA SER A 146 -16.97 7.27 17.55
C SER A 146 -17.85 7.20 16.30
N LYS A 147 -17.34 7.68 15.16
CA LYS A 147 -18.01 7.70 13.85
C LYS A 147 -17.70 6.47 12.99
N MET A 148 -17.03 5.47 13.56
CA MET A 148 -16.61 4.26 12.85
C MET A 148 -17.78 3.56 12.17
N ASN A 149 -18.91 3.38 12.85
CA ASN A 149 -20.06 2.68 12.28
C ASN A 149 -20.90 3.53 11.32
N THR A 150 -20.70 4.85 11.27
CA THR A 150 -21.47 5.77 10.42
C THR A 150 -20.71 6.17 9.16
N VAL A 151 -19.39 6.38 9.26
CA VAL A 151 -18.57 6.95 8.17
C VAL A 151 -17.70 5.89 7.48
N ALA A 152 -17.16 4.92 8.23
CA ALA A 152 -16.26 3.91 7.65
C ALA A 152 -16.89 3.05 6.53
N PRO A 153 -18.18 2.67 6.55
CA PRO A 153 -18.79 1.92 5.45
C PRO A 153 -18.67 2.63 4.09
N PHE A 154 -18.81 3.96 4.07
CA PHE A 154 -18.63 4.75 2.85
C PHE A 154 -17.15 4.85 2.46
N CYS A 155 -16.27 5.14 3.44
CA CYS A 155 -14.83 5.21 3.23
C CYS A 155 -14.24 3.89 2.71
N TYR A 156 -14.82 2.74 3.07
CA TYR A 156 -14.44 1.43 2.55
C TYR A 156 -14.58 1.39 1.03
N PHE A 157 -15.72 1.78 0.45
CA PHE A 157 -15.87 1.77 -1.00
C PHE A 157 -14.95 2.77 -1.72
N LEU A 158 -14.74 3.95 -1.14
CA LEU A 158 -13.82 4.93 -1.74
C LEU A 158 -12.37 4.42 -1.73
N THR A 159 -11.99 3.73 -0.66
CA THR A 159 -10.71 3.04 -0.51
C THR A 159 -10.55 1.91 -1.51
N GLU A 160 -11.57 1.05 -1.65
CA GLU A 160 -11.59 -0.02 -2.64
C GLU A 160 -11.49 0.53 -4.07
N ALA A 161 -12.08 1.68 -4.35
CA ALA A 161 -11.98 2.31 -5.67
C ALA A 161 -10.53 2.65 -6.04
N ILE A 162 -9.74 3.09 -5.07
CA ILE A 162 -8.31 3.37 -5.27
C ILE A 162 -7.57 2.08 -5.60
N TRP A 163 -7.71 1.02 -4.80
CA TRP A 163 -6.94 -0.22 -4.99
C TRP A 163 -7.62 -1.30 -5.85
N SER A 164 -8.69 -0.94 -6.57
CA SER A 164 -9.39 -1.85 -7.46
C SER A 164 -8.58 -2.15 -8.71
N ASP A 165 -8.41 -3.43 -9.03
CA ASP A 165 -7.81 -3.86 -10.28
C ASP A 165 -8.65 -3.42 -11.49
N THR A 166 -9.96 -3.26 -11.30
CA THR A 166 -10.87 -2.80 -12.35
C THR A 166 -10.64 -1.33 -12.73
N LEU A 167 -10.16 -0.51 -11.80
CA LEU A 167 -9.83 0.91 -12.02
C LEU A 167 -8.32 1.15 -12.11
N ALA A 168 -7.50 0.09 -12.18
CA ALA A 168 -6.04 0.21 -12.29
C ALA A 168 -5.59 1.02 -13.52
N HIS A 169 -6.37 0.98 -14.61
CA HIS A 169 -6.12 1.76 -15.82
C HIS A 169 -6.33 3.27 -15.64
N GLU A 170 -7.03 3.68 -14.57
CA GLU A 170 -7.26 5.09 -14.21
C GLU A 170 -6.13 5.65 -13.31
N ARG A 171 -5.07 4.87 -13.06
CA ARG A 171 -3.97 5.35 -12.22
C ARG A 171 -3.19 6.46 -12.91
N PHE A 172 -3.00 7.56 -12.19
CA PHE A 172 -2.23 8.71 -12.63
C PHE A 172 -0.89 8.77 -11.91
N TYR A 173 0.19 8.98 -12.66
CA TYR A 173 1.54 9.18 -12.16
C TYR A 173 2.07 10.50 -12.73
N GLY A 174 2.40 11.45 -11.86
CA GLY A 174 2.87 12.78 -12.25
C GLY A 174 2.72 13.79 -11.13
N ILE A 175 2.71 15.08 -11.50
CA ILE A 175 2.48 16.17 -10.55
C ILE A 175 0.98 16.46 -10.44
N VAL A 176 0.49 16.60 -9.22
CA VAL A 176 -0.86 17.07 -8.90
C VAL A 176 -0.80 18.31 -8.00
N TYR A 177 -1.88 19.09 -8.00
CA TYR A 177 -1.98 20.38 -7.34
C TYR A 177 -3.17 20.41 -6.38
N ARG A 178 -3.01 21.10 -5.26
CA ARG A 178 -4.12 21.33 -4.30
C ARG A 178 -3.99 22.70 -3.68
N GLY A 179 -4.98 23.56 -3.91
CA GLY A 179 -5.11 24.81 -3.16
C GLY A 179 -5.72 24.57 -1.79
N ALA A 180 -5.32 25.36 -0.79
CA ALA A 180 -5.84 25.28 0.56
C ALA A 180 -5.74 26.63 1.29
N SER A 181 -6.69 26.90 2.17
CA SER A 181 -6.61 28.03 3.12
C SER A 181 -6.02 27.55 4.43
N MET A 182 -4.86 28.09 4.84
CA MET A 182 -4.13 27.69 6.04
C MET A 182 -3.65 28.89 6.87
N PRO A 183 -3.71 28.83 8.21
CA PRO A 183 -3.14 29.87 9.07
C PRO A 183 -1.61 29.98 8.95
N SER A 184 -1.08 31.18 9.23
CA SER A 184 0.37 31.45 9.18
C SER A 184 1.21 30.49 10.03
N ASP A 185 0.73 30.09 11.20
CA ASP A 185 1.45 29.16 12.08
C ASP A 185 1.60 27.77 11.45
N THR A 186 0.59 27.30 10.71
CA THR A 186 0.68 26.03 10.00
C THR A 186 1.63 26.11 8.81
N ILE A 187 1.65 27.25 8.11
CA ILE A 187 2.64 27.52 7.05
C ILE A 187 4.06 27.52 7.63
N HIS A 188 4.25 28.18 8.78
CA HIS A 188 5.53 28.21 9.49
C HIS A 188 6.00 26.79 9.85
N TYR A 189 5.11 25.95 10.36
CA TYR A 189 5.40 24.54 10.62
C TYR A 189 5.91 23.80 9.39
N TYR A 190 5.27 23.95 8.22
CA TYR A 190 5.76 23.32 6.99
C TYR A 190 7.15 23.82 6.59
N ASN A 191 7.43 25.10 6.82
CA ASN A 191 8.73 25.69 6.53
C ASN A 191 9.84 25.16 7.47
N GLU A 192 9.54 24.99 8.76
CA GLU A 192 10.48 24.37 9.71
C GLU A 192 10.66 22.86 9.47
N ALA A 193 9.67 22.21 8.87
CA ALA A 193 9.63 20.78 8.63
C ALA A 193 10.20 20.35 7.26
N ILE A 194 10.87 21.24 6.51
CA ILE A 194 11.52 20.89 5.24
C ILE A 194 12.51 19.74 5.45
N GLY A 195 12.51 18.77 4.53
CA GLY A 195 13.29 17.53 4.61
C GLY A 195 12.68 16.44 5.49
N THR A 196 11.63 16.74 6.25
CA THR A 196 10.91 15.76 7.07
C THR A 196 9.70 15.17 6.35
N HIS A 197 9.16 14.09 6.89
CA HIS A 197 7.99 13.40 6.36
C HIS A 197 6.70 13.78 7.10
N LYS A 198 5.59 13.83 6.37
CA LYS A 198 4.23 14.07 6.86
C LYS A 198 3.27 13.06 6.27
N CYS A 199 2.51 12.40 7.14
CA CYS A 199 1.39 11.55 6.74
C CYS A 199 0.12 12.39 6.65
N TRP A 200 -0.63 12.25 5.55
CA TRP A 200 -1.98 12.79 5.46
C TRP A 200 -2.98 11.66 5.64
N TYR A 201 -3.72 11.71 6.75
CA TYR A 201 -4.59 10.61 7.18
C TYR A 201 -5.92 10.50 6.42
N GLY A 202 -6.37 11.58 5.77
CA GLY A 202 -7.58 11.60 4.96
C GLY A 202 -7.31 11.36 3.47
N PHE A 203 -8.37 11.08 2.72
CA PHE A 203 -8.31 11.14 1.27
C PHE A 203 -7.91 12.56 0.83
N THR A 204 -7.12 12.66 -0.23
CA THR A 204 -6.66 13.95 -0.72
C THR A 204 -7.13 14.16 -2.15
N SER A 205 -8.15 14.99 -2.34
CA SER A 205 -8.51 15.50 -3.66
C SER A 205 -7.46 16.48 -4.16
N THR A 206 -7.01 16.28 -5.37
CA THR A 206 -6.01 17.10 -6.07
C THR A 206 -6.44 17.27 -7.52
N SER A 207 -5.83 18.19 -8.24
CA SER A 207 -6.06 18.41 -9.67
C SER A 207 -4.79 18.16 -10.47
N LYS A 208 -4.89 17.63 -11.69
CA LYS A 208 -3.77 17.65 -12.65
C LYS A 208 -3.55 19.07 -13.21
N SER A 209 -4.55 19.94 -13.11
CA SER A 209 -4.51 21.32 -13.59
C SER A 209 -4.08 22.27 -12.47
N ARG A 210 -2.91 22.89 -12.65
CA ARG A 210 -2.44 23.92 -11.73
C ARG A 210 -3.42 25.10 -11.65
N GLY A 211 -3.94 25.54 -12.79
CA GLY A 211 -4.84 26.70 -12.87
C GLY A 211 -6.10 26.53 -12.02
N VAL A 212 -6.70 25.33 -12.06
CA VAL A 212 -7.86 24.99 -11.22
C VAL A 212 -7.50 25.10 -9.75
N ALA A 213 -6.38 24.52 -9.32
CA ALA A 213 -5.96 24.57 -7.92
C ALA A 213 -5.52 25.97 -7.45
N GLU A 214 -5.05 26.84 -8.36
CA GLU A 214 -4.47 28.15 -8.03
C GLU A 214 -5.53 29.13 -7.51
N ASP A 215 -6.80 28.92 -7.86
CA ASP A 215 -7.92 29.76 -7.43
C ASP A 215 -8.30 29.56 -5.94
N PHE A 216 -7.80 28.49 -5.30
CA PHE A 216 -8.20 28.14 -3.94
C PHE A 216 -7.16 28.53 -2.88
N GLY A 217 -7.59 29.32 -1.91
CA GLY A 217 -6.87 29.62 -0.66
C GLY A 217 -5.52 30.35 -0.80
N ASN A 218 -4.81 30.48 0.33
CA ASN A 218 -3.52 31.17 0.44
C ASN A 218 -2.30 30.24 0.31
N VAL A 219 -2.52 28.93 0.16
CA VAL A 219 -1.48 27.92 -0.03
C VAL A 219 -1.75 27.11 -1.29
N MET A 220 -0.69 26.78 -2.03
CA MET A 220 -0.68 25.84 -3.14
C MET A 220 0.26 24.68 -2.81
N PHE A 221 -0.28 23.47 -2.71
CA PHE A 221 0.51 22.25 -2.68
C PHE A 221 0.83 21.80 -4.10
N ILE A 222 2.11 21.53 -4.36
CA ILE A 222 2.61 20.94 -5.60
C ILE A 222 3.18 19.58 -5.22
N ILE A 223 2.47 18.52 -5.61
CA ILE A 223 2.68 17.18 -5.07
C ILE A 223 3.15 16.27 -6.19
N ASP A 224 4.36 15.73 -6.06
CA ASP A 224 4.90 14.71 -6.94
C ASP A 224 4.42 13.33 -6.47
N VAL A 225 3.58 12.69 -7.29
CA VAL A 225 3.06 11.33 -7.07
C VAL A 225 3.54 10.37 -8.15
N THR A 226 4.66 10.67 -8.81
CA THR A 226 5.23 9.83 -9.89
C THR A 226 5.59 8.42 -9.41
N SER A 227 5.92 8.28 -8.13
CA SER A 227 6.36 7.03 -7.48
C SER A 227 5.23 6.22 -6.84
N THR A 228 4.16 6.87 -6.39
CA THR A 228 3.05 6.25 -5.62
C THR A 228 1.77 6.14 -6.44
N GLY A 229 1.53 7.13 -7.30
CA GLY A 229 0.32 7.30 -8.09
C GLY A 229 -0.90 7.78 -7.30
N GLY A 230 -1.90 8.25 -8.03
CA GLY A 230 -3.24 8.57 -7.54
C GLY A 230 -4.31 7.93 -8.41
N LEU A 231 -5.57 7.97 -7.97
CA LEU A 231 -6.70 7.55 -8.79
C LEU A 231 -7.22 8.75 -9.59
N ASN A 232 -7.10 8.73 -10.92
CA ASN A 232 -7.76 9.72 -11.77
C ASN A 232 -9.26 9.50 -11.74
N VAL A 233 -10.00 10.47 -11.21
CA VAL A 233 -11.46 10.40 -11.07
C VAL A 233 -12.18 11.40 -11.94
N SER A 234 -11.47 12.10 -12.83
CA SER A 234 -12.03 13.17 -13.66
C SER A 234 -13.27 12.75 -14.46
N SER A 235 -13.35 11.50 -14.93
CA SER A 235 -14.52 10.97 -15.67
C SER A 235 -15.71 10.57 -14.79
N TYR A 236 -15.53 10.54 -13.47
CA TYR A 236 -16.52 10.05 -12.49
C TYR A 236 -16.91 11.14 -11.48
N SER A 237 -16.11 12.19 -11.35
CA SER A 237 -16.36 13.36 -10.51
C SER A 237 -17.51 14.21 -11.07
N GLU A 238 -18.23 14.91 -10.18
CA GLU A 238 -19.22 15.93 -10.57
C GLU A 238 -18.55 17.07 -11.35
N TYR A 239 -17.31 17.42 -10.98
CA TYR A 239 -16.56 18.51 -11.59
C TYR A 239 -15.54 17.96 -12.59
N GLN A 240 -16.03 17.45 -13.72
CA GLN A 240 -15.17 16.79 -14.73
C GLN A 240 -14.04 17.67 -15.28
N ASN A 241 -14.21 18.99 -15.25
CA ASN A 241 -13.22 19.97 -15.70
C ASN A 241 -12.08 20.20 -14.69
N GLU A 242 -12.22 19.73 -13.45
CA GLU A 242 -11.18 19.90 -12.42
C GLU A 242 -10.03 18.91 -12.57
N ASP A 243 -10.13 17.94 -13.49
CA ASP A 243 -9.05 16.97 -13.72
C ASP A 243 -8.63 16.26 -12.41
N GLU A 244 -9.63 15.89 -11.61
CA GLU A 244 -9.44 15.45 -10.22
C GLU A 244 -8.71 14.11 -10.13
N VAL A 245 -7.74 14.06 -9.20
CA VAL A 245 -7.00 12.87 -8.79
C VAL A 245 -7.12 12.74 -7.27
N ILE A 246 -7.53 11.56 -6.79
CA ILE A 246 -7.62 11.26 -5.35
C ILE A 246 -6.39 10.48 -4.91
N LEU A 247 -5.72 10.97 -3.86
CA LEU A 247 -4.66 10.22 -3.17
C LEU A 247 -5.24 9.47 -1.97
N PRO A 248 -4.75 8.26 -1.68
CA PRO A 248 -5.26 7.44 -0.58
C PRO A 248 -5.00 8.07 0.79
N PRO A 249 -5.85 7.76 1.79
CA PRO A 249 -5.56 8.08 3.17
C PRO A 249 -4.24 7.43 3.59
N GLY A 250 -3.51 8.05 4.51
CA GLY A 250 -2.22 7.55 4.98
C GLY A 250 -1.05 7.78 4.03
N THR A 251 -1.23 8.56 2.95
CA THR A 251 -0.11 8.89 2.05
C THR A 251 0.95 9.69 2.81
N ILE A 252 2.21 9.24 2.71
CA ILE A 252 3.35 9.89 3.35
C ILE A 252 4.07 10.76 2.32
N PHE A 253 4.33 12.01 2.68
CA PHE A 253 4.99 13.01 1.86
C PHE A 253 6.27 13.48 2.53
N ARG A 254 7.39 13.57 1.79
CA ARG A 254 8.51 14.42 2.19
C ARG A 254 8.21 15.88 1.80
N ILE A 255 8.56 16.82 2.66
CA ILE A 255 8.48 18.25 2.34
C ILE A 255 9.77 18.65 1.64
N ASP A 256 9.69 19.00 0.35
CA ASP A 256 10.85 19.34 -0.49
C ASP A 256 11.31 20.77 -0.24
N LYS A 257 10.37 21.71 -0.30
CA LYS A 257 10.62 23.14 -0.16
C LYS A 257 9.32 23.89 0.08
N VAL A 258 9.46 25.06 0.71
CA VAL A 258 8.39 26.04 0.88
C VAL A 258 8.86 27.35 0.24
N VAL A 259 8.03 27.93 -0.63
CA VAL A 259 8.32 29.19 -1.32
C VAL A 259 7.15 30.13 -1.10
N GLN A 260 7.40 31.31 -0.54
CA GLN A 260 6.37 32.30 -0.31
C GLN A 260 6.59 33.51 -1.23
N ASN A 261 5.51 34.00 -1.83
CA ASN A 261 5.47 35.32 -2.47
C ASN A 261 4.38 36.18 -1.81
N ASP A 262 4.23 37.42 -2.26
CA ASP A 262 3.31 38.40 -1.66
C ASP A 262 1.82 37.97 -1.71
N ALA A 263 1.46 36.99 -2.55
CA ALA A 263 0.09 36.54 -2.75
C ALA A 263 -0.19 35.14 -2.19
N LYS A 264 0.77 34.22 -2.23
CA LYS A 264 0.55 32.79 -1.95
C LYS A 264 1.82 32.09 -1.47
N THR A 265 1.62 31.04 -0.68
CA THR A 265 2.69 30.10 -0.30
C THR A 265 2.59 28.82 -1.12
N TYR A 266 3.71 28.38 -1.69
CA TYR A 266 3.85 27.14 -2.45
C TYR A 266 4.60 26.11 -1.61
N ILE A 267 3.98 24.96 -1.35
CA ILE A 267 4.57 23.86 -0.61
C ILE A 267 4.76 22.69 -1.56
N TYR A 268 6.01 22.25 -1.72
CA TYR A 268 6.36 21.15 -2.61
C TYR A 268 6.49 19.88 -1.79
N LEU A 269 5.78 18.85 -2.21
CA LEU A 269 5.71 17.56 -1.55
C LEU A 269 6.13 16.45 -2.52
N PHE A 270 6.88 15.48 -2.03
CA PHE A 270 7.16 14.23 -2.74
C PHE A 270 6.49 13.07 -2.01
N ALA A 271 5.54 12.39 -2.65
CA ALA A 271 4.91 11.20 -2.09
C ALA A 271 5.91 10.04 -2.10
N ILE A 272 6.25 9.52 -0.93
CA ILE A 272 7.28 8.47 -0.83
C ILE A 272 6.68 7.09 -1.16
N PRO A 273 7.29 6.30 -2.06
CA PRO A 273 6.88 4.93 -2.32
C PRO A 273 7.15 4.00 -1.13
N GLU A 274 6.50 2.84 -1.15
CA GLU A 274 6.73 1.75 -0.21
C GLU A 274 7.28 0.52 -0.95
N PHE A 275 8.42 -0.01 -0.50
CA PHE A 275 8.93 -1.31 -0.91
C PHE A 275 8.74 -2.34 0.20
N ARG A 276 8.19 -3.50 -0.18
CA ARG A 276 8.02 -4.67 0.68
C ARG A 276 9.10 -5.69 0.39
N VAL A 277 9.84 -6.11 1.40
CA VAL A 277 10.90 -7.10 1.25
C VAL A 277 10.65 -8.29 2.17
N VAL A 278 10.92 -9.49 1.65
CA VAL A 278 10.76 -10.74 2.40
C VAL A 278 12.13 -11.38 2.59
N LEU A 279 12.52 -11.61 3.84
CA LEU A 279 13.78 -12.27 4.17
C LEU A 279 13.60 -13.78 4.04
N LEU A 280 14.40 -14.43 3.19
CA LEU A 280 14.35 -15.88 2.99
C LEU A 280 15.67 -16.55 3.37
N GLY A 281 15.66 -17.81 3.78
CA GLY A 281 16.89 -18.57 4.07
C GLY A 281 16.75 -19.54 5.23
N ARG A 282 17.74 -20.41 5.43
CA ARG A 282 17.73 -21.43 6.50
C ARG A 282 17.75 -20.80 7.90
N THR A 283 17.45 -21.60 8.92
CA THR A 283 17.65 -21.21 10.32
C THR A 283 19.14 -20.96 10.58
N GLY A 284 19.43 -19.95 11.39
CA GLY A 284 20.81 -19.57 11.73
C GLY A 284 21.59 -18.80 10.65
N SER A 285 21.00 -18.54 9.48
CA SER A 285 21.62 -17.74 8.40
C SER A 285 21.76 -16.24 8.72
N GLY A 286 21.18 -15.77 9.83
CA GLY A 286 21.26 -14.38 10.26
C GLY A 286 20.15 -13.46 9.72
N LYS A 287 19.04 -13.99 9.19
CA LYS A 287 17.88 -13.21 8.68
C LYS A 287 17.43 -12.10 9.64
N SER A 288 17.02 -12.46 10.86
CA SER A 288 16.54 -11.51 11.87
C SER A 288 17.60 -10.46 12.25
N SER A 289 18.87 -10.87 12.32
CA SER A 289 20.00 -9.95 12.59
C SER A 289 20.22 -8.96 11.43
N PHE A 290 20.04 -9.42 10.20
CA PHE A 290 20.14 -8.59 9.01
C PHE A 290 18.91 -7.66 8.88
N GLY A 291 17.71 -8.15 9.17
CA GLY A 291 16.50 -7.33 9.26
C GLY A 291 16.68 -6.17 10.23
N ASN A 292 17.22 -6.43 11.44
CA ASN A 292 17.55 -5.39 12.41
C ASN A 292 18.63 -4.41 11.92
N THR A 293 19.60 -4.91 11.16
CA THR A 293 20.67 -4.09 10.57
C THR A 293 20.10 -3.09 9.57
N ILE A 294 19.23 -3.56 8.67
CA ILE A 294 18.54 -2.68 7.71
C ILE A 294 17.64 -1.69 8.47
N LEU A 295 16.82 -2.18 9.39
CA LEU A 295 15.88 -1.34 10.16
C LEU A 295 16.57 -0.35 11.11
N GLY A 296 17.88 -0.46 11.34
CA GLY A 296 18.63 0.40 12.25
C GLY A 296 18.23 0.28 13.72
N ARG A 297 17.43 -0.74 14.07
CA ARG A 297 16.90 -0.97 15.43
C ARG A 297 16.70 -2.46 15.69
N LYS A 298 16.67 -2.85 16.96
CA LYS A 298 16.43 -4.23 17.39
C LYS A 298 14.93 -4.52 17.41
N GLN A 299 14.38 -4.93 16.27
CA GLN A 299 12.97 -5.33 16.16
C GLN A 299 12.79 -6.84 16.28
N PHE A 300 13.55 -7.60 15.50
CA PHE A 300 13.46 -9.05 15.43
C PHE A 300 14.33 -9.69 16.51
N ALA A 301 13.81 -10.72 17.18
CA ALA A 301 14.54 -11.46 18.19
C ALA A 301 15.68 -12.26 17.54
N ALA A 302 16.92 -11.75 17.64
CA ALA A 302 18.12 -12.37 17.10
C ALA A 302 19.04 -12.81 18.25
N LEU A 303 18.91 -14.07 18.71
CA LEU A 303 19.85 -14.67 19.67
C LEU A 303 20.71 -15.73 18.98
N LYS A 304 22.01 -15.76 19.31
CA LYS A 304 22.92 -16.84 18.91
C LYS A 304 22.69 -18.06 19.82
N THR A 305 21.59 -18.77 19.61
CA THR A 305 21.25 -20.01 20.33
C THR A 305 21.28 -21.20 19.38
N ALA A 306 21.52 -22.40 19.93
CA ALA A 306 21.43 -23.66 19.16
C ALA A 306 19.99 -23.97 18.71
N LYS A 307 18.99 -23.31 19.31
CA LYS A 307 17.56 -23.42 18.97
C LYS A 307 17.10 -22.21 18.17
N SER A 308 16.13 -22.43 17.29
CA SER A 308 15.45 -21.36 16.54
C SER A 308 14.70 -20.41 17.48
N VAL A 309 14.94 -19.11 17.34
CA VAL A 309 14.33 -18.05 18.16
C VAL A 309 13.12 -17.46 17.46
N THR A 310 13.19 -17.30 16.13
CA THR A 310 12.13 -16.74 15.30
C THR A 310 11.14 -17.84 14.95
N LYS A 311 10.02 -17.85 15.65
CA LYS A 311 8.92 -18.81 15.42
C LYS A 311 7.73 -18.20 14.66
N LYS A 312 7.78 -16.89 14.40
CA LYS A 312 6.65 -16.09 13.91
C LYS A 312 7.14 -15.07 12.90
N CYS A 313 6.38 -14.89 11.83
CA CYS A 313 6.57 -13.85 10.84
C CYS A 313 6.17 -12.48 11.40
N GLY A 314 7.03 -11.46 11.23
CA GLY A 314 6.78 -10.11 11.73
C GLY A 314 7.15 -9.04 10.69
N PRO A 315 6.22 -8.18 10.26
CA PRO A 315 6.54 -6.97 9.51
C PRO A 315 7.13 -5.90 10.43
N SER A 316 8.04 -5.10 9.89
CA SER A 316 8.46 -3.84 10.50
C SER A 316 9.02 -2.92 9.43
N ASP A 317 8.90 -1.62 9.61
CA ASP A 317 9.26 -0.67 8.57
C ASP A 317 10.24 0.43 9.02
N ARG A 318 10.90 1.03 8.04
CA ARG A 318 11.73 2.22 8.23
C ARG A 318 11.62 3.10 7.00
N ILE A 319 11.57 4.42 7.21
CA ILE A 319 11.73 5.39 6.12
C ILE A 319 13.22 5.68 5.95
N PHE A 320 13.68 5.57 4.72
CA PHE A 320 15.04 5.88 4.28
C PHE A 320 14.96 6.96 3.22
N ASP A 321 15.37 8.17 3.56
CA ASP A 321 15.27 9.35 2.70
C ASP A 321 13.87 9.42 2.06
N ASP A 322 13.72 8.93 0.84
CA ASP A 322 12.53 9.06 -0.01
C ASP A 322 11.77 7.75 -0.20
N LEU A 323 12.03 6.73 0.61
CA LEU A 323 11.46 5.41 0.46
C LEU A 323 11.07 4.81 1.82
N ARG A 324 9.85 4.30 1.92
CA ARG A 324 9.44 3.44 3.04
C ARG A 324 9.80 2.00 2.71
N LEU A 325 10.55 1.33 3.58
CA LEU A 325 10.88 -0.08 3.45
C LEU A 325 10.13 -0.89 4.51
N LEU A 326 9.24 -1.78 4.09
CA LEU A 326 8.59 -2.79 4.93
C LEU A 326 9.39 -4.10 4.85
N VAL A 327 9.89 -4.58 5.97
CA VAL A 327 10.69 -5.80 6.11
C VAL A 327 9.84 -6.88 6.76
N VAL A 328 9.69 -8.02 6.07
CA VAL A 328 8.99 -9.21 6.56
C VAL A 328 10.04 -10.27 6.89
N ASP A 329 10.30 -10.51 8.17
CA ASP A 329 11.16 -11.61 8.61
C ASP A 329 10.37 -12.92 8.60
N THR A 330 10.88 -13.95 7.93
CA THR A 330 10.25 -15.27 7.91
C THR A 330 11.03 -16.27 8.77
N PRO A 331 10.37 -17.28 9.35
CA PRO A 331 11.07 -18.42 9.91
C PRO A 331 11.97 -19.13 8.89
N GLY A 332 12.93 -19.91 9.38
CA GLY A 332 13.79 -20.69 8.49
C GLY A 332 13.04 -21.81 7.80
N PHE A 333 13.06 -21.84 6.46
CA PHE A 333 12.35 -22.86 5.67
C PHE A 333 12.88 -24.29 5.82
N PHE A 334 14.10 -24.44 6.37
CA PHE A 334 14.78 -25.72 6.59
C PHE A 334 15.14 -25.92 8.05
N ASP A 335 14.33 -25.36 8.94
CA ASP A 335 14.48 -25.66 10.34
C ASP A 335 14.14 -27.13 10.57
N THR A 336 15.16 -27.97 10.77
CA THR A 336 14.98 -29.40 11.06
C THR A 336 14.27 -29.64 12.40
N GLU A 337 14.09 -28.58 13.20
CA GLU A 337 13.34 -28.62 14.45
C GLU A 337 11.86 -28.26 14.28
N LEU A 338 11.44 -27.68 13.15
CA LEU A 338 10.03 -27.34 12.90
C LEU A 338 9.34 -28.45 12.11
N SER A 339 8.23 -28.92 12.63
CA SER A 339 7.35 -29.83 11.89
C SER A 339 6.69 -29.11 10.70
N PRO A 340 6.26 -29.83 9.65
CA PRO A 340 5.45 -29.21 8.58
C PRO A 340 4.22 -28.46 9.11
N ALA A 341 3.64 -28.91 10.23
CA ALA A 341 2.51 -28.25 10.88
C ALA A 341 2.87 -26.87 11.46
N GLU A 342 4.13 -26.63 11.82
CA GLU A 342 4.63 -25.34 12.33
C GLU A 342 5.15 -24.43 11.21
N LEU A 343 5.69 -25.00 10.14
CA LEU A 343 6.27 -24.23 9.03
C LEU A 343 5.22 -23.72 8.01
N LEU A 344 4.16 -24.49 7.77
CA LEU A 344 3.12 -24.11 6.81
C LEU A 344 2.40 -22.80 7.18
N PRO A 345 1.94 -22.58 8.43
CA PRO A 345 1.36 -21.31 8.85
C PRO A 345 2.25 -20.10 8.56
N GLU A 346 3.55 -20.27 8.71
CA GLU A 346 4.52 -19.19 8.53
C GLU A 346 4.75 -18.86 7.05
N ILE A 347 4.74 -19.87 6.18
CA ILE A 347 4.73 -19.67 4.72
C ILE A 347 3.46 -18.93 4.30
N TYR A 348 2.30 -19.35 4.81
CA TYR A 348 1.03 -18.71 4.52
C TYR A 348 1.01 -17.25 5.03
N GLY A 349 1.49 -17.02 6.26
CA GLY A 349 1.62 -15.68 6.84
C GLY A 349 2.53 -14.78 6.01
N SER A 350 3.65 -15.30 5.48
CA SER A 350 4.53 -14.52 4.59
C SER A 350 3.83 -14.07 3.30
N TYR A 351 2.95 -14.88 2.72
CA TYR A 351 2.14 -14.48 1.58
C TYR A 351 1.11 -13.40 1.94
N GLN A 352 0.50 -13.49 3.13
CA GLN A 352 -0.46 -12.48 3.59
C GLN A 352 0.21 -11.13 3.83
N VAL A 353 1.31 -11.12 4.59
CA VAL A 353 2.02 -9.88 4.95
C VAL A 353 2.68 -9.24 3.73
N ALA A 354 3.16 -10.05 2.77
CA ALA A 354 3.80 -9.53 1.57
C ALA A 354 2.81 -9.13 0.47
N ALA A 355 1.51 -9.42 0.60
CA ALA A 355 0.50 -9.07 -0.40
C ALA A 355 0.45 -7.54 -0.66
N PRO A 356 0.13 -7.08 -1.89
CA PRO A 356 -0.15 -7.87 -3.10
C PRO A 356 1.06 -8.56 -3.74
N GLY A 357 2.23 -8.39 -3.15
CA GLY A 357 3.46 -9.05 -3.52
C GLY A 357 4.69 -8.28 -3.04
N PRO A 358 5.83 -8.96 -2.84
CA PRO A 358 7.08 -8.34 -2.46
C PRO A 358 7.76 -7.64 -3.63
N HIS A 359 8.39 -6.50 -3.34
CA HIS A 359 9.28 -5.80 -4.25
C HIS A 359 10.67 -6.47 -4.32
N ALA A 360 11.09 -7.13 -3.25
CA ALA A 360 12.31 -7.93 -3.22
C ALA A 360 12.21 -9.16 -2.31
N PHE A 361 12.84 -10.24 -2.73
CA PHE A 361 13.20 -11.36 -1.86
C PHE A 361 14.68 -11.25 -1.50
N LEU A 362 15.00 -11.20 -0.21
CA LEU A 362 16.38 -11.14 0.27
C LEU A 362 16.77 -12.53 0.75
N VAL A 363 17.53 -13.25 -0.07
CA VAL A 363 17.92 -14.66 0.20
C VAL A 363 19.21 -14.67 1.01
N VAL A 364 19.10 -14.97 2.29
CA VAL A 364 20.17 -14.87 3.27
C VAL A 364 20.92 -16.20 3.40
N PHE A 365 22.22 -16.15 3.15
CA PHE A 365 23.19 -17.19 3.39
C PHE A 365 24.30 -16.67 4.30
N THR A 366 24.98 -17.57 5.01
CA THR A 366 26.17 -17.22 5.79
C THR A 366 27.42 -17.51 4.96
N LEU A 367 28.46 -16.69 5.10
CA LEU A 367 29.81 -16.94 4.57
C LEU A 367 30.52 -18.00 5.40
N ASP A 368 29.94 -19.20 5.39
CA ASP A 368 30.44 -20.40 6.05
C ASP A 368 30.42 -21.59 5.10
N ARG A 369 30.52 -22.81 5.62
CA ARG A 369 30.45 -24.00 4.79
C ARG A 369 29.03 -24.18 4.27
N PHE A 370 28.86 -24.05 2.95
CA PHE A 370 27.61 -24.42 2.28
C PHE A 370 27.31 -25.91 2.44
N THR A 371 26.04 -26.19 2.68
CA THR A 371 25.49 -27.53 2.85
C THR A 371 24.45 -27.81 1.77
N LEU A 372 23.86 -29.01 1.80
CA LEU A 372 22.72 -29.32 0.94
C LEU A 372 21.52 -28.39 1.23
N GLN A 373 21.42 -27.80 2.42
CA GLN A 373 20.29 -26.95 2.81
C GLN A 373 20.20 -25.69 1.92
N GLU A 374 21.32 -25.08 1.54
CA GLU A 374 21.32 -23.90 0.65
C GLU A 374 20.85 -24.23 -0.76
N HIS A 375 21.12 -25.44 -1.26
CA HIS A 375 20.58 -25.90 -2.54
C HIS A 375 19.05 -26.02 -2.49
N ILE A 376 18.51 -26.50 -1.36
CA ILE A 376 17.07 -26.68 -1.20
C ILE A 376 16.37 -25.31 -1.10
N VAL A 377 16.99 -24.27 -0.51
CA VAL A 377 16.44 -22.89 -0.50
C VAL A 377 16.15 -22.40 -1.92
N ALA A 378 17.11 -22.55 -2.84
CA ALA A 378 16.98 -22.11 -4.23
C ALA A 378 15.82 -22.82 -4.95
N LYS A 379 15.76 -24.14 -4.80
CA LYS A 379 14.70 -24.97 -5.38
C LYS A 379 13.33 -24.59 -4.82
N TRP A 380 13.26 -24.39 -3.50
CA TRP A 380 12.04 -24.03 -2.80
C TRP A 380 11.46 -22.69 -3.26
N ILE A 381 12.29 -21.67 -3.46
CA ILE A 381 11.83 -20.36 -3.99
C ILE A 381 11.12 -20.57 -5.32
N CYS A 382 11.70 -21.34 -6.24
CA CYS A 382 11.10 -21.62 -7.54
C CYS A 382 9.83 -22.49 -7.41
N GLU A 383 9.78 -23.36 -6.42
CA GLU A 383 8.63 -24.21 -6.19
C GLU A 383 7.44 -23.43 -5.62
N VAL A 384 7.69 -22.56 -4.65
CA VAL A 384 6.65 -21.78 -3.96
C VAL A 384 6.26 -20.54 -4.76
N PHE A 385 7.23 -19.80 -5.28
CA PHE A 385 7.04 -18.51 -5.95
C PHE A 385 7.36 -18.54 -7.45
N ASP A 386 7.42 -19.71 -8.09
CA ASP A 386 7.80 -19.80 -9.51
C ASP A 386 9.18 -19.22 -9.86
N GLU A 387 9.68 -19.50 -11.07
CA GLU A 387 11.06 -19.14 -11.45
C GLU A 387 11.24 -17.61 -11.60
N ARG A 388 10.16 -16.88 -11.91
CA ARG A 388 10.20 -15.41 -12.04
C ARG A 388 10.53 -14.72 -10.73
N ALA A 389 10.30 -15.35 -9.57
CA ALA A 389 10.69 -14.77 -8.28
C ALA A 389 12.20 -14.47 -8.20
N LEU A 390 13.04 -15.24 -8.91
CA LEU A 390 14.49 -15.01 -8.95
C LEU A 390 14.86 -13.66 -9.59
N GLU A 391 14.02 -13.14 -10.48
CA GLU A 391 14.17 -11.79 -11.05
C GLU A 391 13.97 -10.68 -10.00
N TYR A 392 13.39 -11.02 -8.84
CA TYR A 392 13.17 -10.15 -7.69
C TYR A 392 14.06 -10.54 -6.49
N CYS A 393 15.01 -11.47 -6.66
CA CYS A 393 15.92 -11.90 -5.60
C CYS A 393 17.23 -11.10 -5.57
N ILE A 394 17.69 -10.82 -4.36
CA ILE A 394 19.05 -10.36 -4.04
C ILE A 394 19.63 -11.34 -3.01
N ILE A 395 20.84 -11.86 -3.26
CA ILE A 395 21.52 -12.76 -2.33
C ILE A 395 22.25 -11.95 -1.26
N ILE A 396 22.05 -12.29 0.01
CA ILE A 396 22.69 -11.63 1.15
C ILE A 396 23.62 -12.62 1.83
N PHE A 397 24.90 -12.26 1.91
CA PHE A 397 25.94 -13.05 2.56
C PHE A 397 26.28 -12.45 3.93
N THR A 398 25.82 -13.06 5.01
CA THR A 398 26.15 -12.64 6.38
C THR A 398 27.48 -13.24 6.84
N GLY A 399 28.06 -12.73 7.93
CA GLY A 399 29.32 -13.26 8.47
C GLY A 399 30.58 -12.73 7.79
N LEU A 400 30.48 -11.55 7.15
CA LEU A 400 31.62 -10.89 6.50
C LEU A 400 32.78 -10.64 7.47
N ASP A 401 32.50 -10.39 8.75
CA ASP A 401 33.49 -10.23 9.81
C ASP A 401 34.35 -11.49 10.02
N GLY A 402 33.77 -12.68 9.85
CA GLY A 402 34.48 -13.95 9.93
C GLY A 402 35.40 -14.15 8.72
N LEU A 403 34.93 -13.80 7.53
CA LEU A 403 35.69 -13.91 6.29
C LEU A 403 36.91 -12.96 6.29
N VAL A 404 36.70 -11.69 6.66
CA VAL A 404 37.77 -10.69 6.76
C VAL A 404 38.82 -11.09 7.80
N ARG A 405 38.42 -11.68 8.93
CA ARG A 405 39.35 -12.19 9.95
C ARG A 405 40.25 -13.32 9.43
N ASN A 406 39.82 -14.04 8.40
CA ASN A 406 40.60 -15.10 7.74
C ASN A 406 41.42 -14.57 6.54
N ASN A 407 41.51 -13.25 6.35
CA ASN A 407 42.18 -12.60 5.21
C ASN A 407 41.67 -13.07 3.84
N LEU A 408 40.37 -13.34 3.72
CA LEU A 408 39.71 -13.66 2.46
C LEU A 408 38.77 -12.53 2.04
N THR A 409 38.77 -12.23 0.75
CA THR A 409 37.77 -11.36 0.11
C THR A 409 36.50 -12.13 -0.22
N VAL A 410 35.39 -11.40 -0.43
CA VAL A 410 34.12 -12.02 -0.85
C VAL A 410 34.28 -12.67 -2.22
N GLU A 411 35.01 -12.02 -3.12
CA GLU A 411 35.28 -12.49 -4.47
C GLU A 411 36.05 -13.82 -4.45
N GLU A 412 37.15 -13.91 -3.68
CA GLU A 412 37.92 -15.16 -3.52
C GLU A 412 37.04 -16.28 -2.94
N PHE A 413 36.18 -15.97 -1.96
CA PHE A 413 35.27 -16.96 -1.41
C PHE A 413 34.24 -17.44 -2.45
N LEU A 414 33.73 -16.54 -3.29
CA LEU A 414 32.76 -16.83 -4.36
C LEU A 414 33.37 -17.59 -5.55
N GLU A 415 34.69 -17.69 -5.68
CA GLU A 415 35.32 -18.56 -6.69
C GLU A 415 35.13 -20.04 -6.35
N ASP A 416 35.15 -20.39 -5.06
CA ASP A 416 35.13 -21.76 -4.56
C ASP A 416 33.74 -22.27 -4.12
N ILE A 417 32.69 -21.48 -4.31
CA ILE A 417 31.34 -21.91 -3.93
C ILE A 417 30.81 -23.04 -4.83
N PRO A 418 29.87 -23.86 -4.32
CA PRO A 418 29.22 -24.88 -5.13
C PRO A 418 28.55 -24.34 -6.39
N GLU A 419 28.58 -25.12 -7.47
CA GLU A 419 28.04 -24.73 -8.79
C GLU A 419 26.56 -24.32 -8.74
N PHE A 420 25.76 -24.95 -7.88
CA PHE A 420 24.35 -24.58 -7.72
C PHE A 420 24.18 -23.13 -7.21
N LEU A 421 25.09 -22.66 -6.35
CA LEU A 421 25.02 -21.31 -5.79
C LEU A 421 25.50 -20.28 -6.82
N LYS A 422 26.51 -20.62 -7.63
CA LYS A 422 26.89 -19.82 -8.82
C LYS A 422 25.71 -19.67 -9.77
N THR A 423 25.01 -20.76 -10.06
CA THR A 423 23.80 -20.78 -10.89
C THR A 423 22.71 -19.91 -10.28
N LEU A 424 22.47 -19.99 -8.96
CA LEU A 424 21.47 -19.15 -8.29
C LEU A 424 21.81 -17.66 -8.39
N ILE A 425 23.06 -17.28 -8.14
CA ILE A 425 23.52 -15.89 -8.27
C ILE A 425 23.31 -15.39 -9.70
N GLN A 426 23.64 -16.21 -10.70
CA GLN A 426 23.40 -15.89 -12.12
C GLN A 426 21.91 -15.70 -12.43
N LYS A 427 21.03 -16.59 -11.95
CA LYS A 427 19.57 -16.42 -12.10
C LYS A 427 19.04 -15.19 -11.36
N CYS A 428 19.70 -14.78 -10.27
CA CYS A 428 19.46 -13.51 -9.60
C CYS A 428 20.16 -12.32 -10.30
N ASN A 429 20.57 -12.45 -11.57
CA ASN A 429 21.26 -11.43 -12.36
C ASN A 429 22.55 -10.90 -11.71
N GLY A 430 23.29 -11.75 -11.00
CA GLY A 430 24.54 -11.36 -10.32
C GLY A 430 24.33 -10.48 -9.08
N ARG A 431 23.09 -10.35 -8.58
CA ARG A 431 22.78 -9.48 -7.44
C ARG A 431 23.10 -10.16 -6.13
N TYR A 432 24.16 -9.71 -5.47
CA TYR A 432 24.45 -10.05 -4.09
C TYR A 432 25.04 -8.87 -3.29
N ILE A 433 25.05 -9.01 -1.97
CA ILE A 433 25.70 -8.13 -0.98
C ILE A 433 26.29 -9.00 0.13
N ALA A 434 27.51 -8.70 0.60
CA ALA A 434 28.05 -9.27 1.83
C ALA A 434 27.96 -8.26 2.98
N VAL A 435 27.59 -8.73 4.17
CA VAL A 435 27.22 -7.86 5.29
C VAL A 435 27.86 -8.31 6.61
N ASP A 436 28.32 -7.33 7.36
CA ASP A 436 28.74 -7.47 8.75
C ASP A 436 27.66 -6.87 9.68
N ASN A 437 26.79 -7.74 10.19
CA ASN A 437 25.73 -7.34 11.13
C ASN A 437 26.26 -6.92 12.51
N THR A 438 27.57 -7.09 12.77
CA THR A 438 28.23 -6.75 14.04
C THR A 438 29.02 -5.44 13.97
N GLY A 439 29.09 -4.82 12.79
CA GLY A 439 29.79 -3.57 12.55
C GLY A 439 29.23 -2.38 13.34
N SER A 440 29.93 -1.25 13.25
CA SER A 440 29.43 0.03 13.76
C SER A 440 28.13 0.44 13.08
N ASP A 441 27.36 1.31 13.73
CA ASP A 441 26.08 1.74 13.18
C ASP A 441 26.23 2.49 11.85
N ASP A 442 27.34 3.22 11.65
CA ASP A 442 27.67 3.84 10.35
C ASP A 442 27.81 2.80 9.22
N LYS A 443 28.48 1.66 9.48
CA LYS A 443 28.63 0.59 8.48
C LYS A 443 27.30 -0.12 8.20
N LYS A 444 26.46 -0.26 9.22
CA LYS A 444 25.11 -0.82 9.07
C LYS A 444 24.24 0.11 8.23
N GLU A 445 24.34 1.41 8.45
CA GLU A 445 23.63 2.42 7.67
C GLU A 445 24.09 2.43 6.20
N GLU A 446 25.41 2.36 5.96
CA GLU A 446 25.97 2.21 4.62
C GLU A 446 25.46 0.94 3.92
N THR A 447 25.43 -0.18 4.65
CA THR A 447 24.87 -1.45 4.14
C THR A 447 23.40 -1.30 3.74
N ALA A 448 22.60 -0.62 4.56
CA ALA A 448 21.19 -0.39 4.26
C ALA A 448 21.01 0.48 3.01
N LYS A 449 21.82 1.54 2.85
CA LYS A 449 21.80 2.39 1.64
C LYS A 449 22.14 1.61 0.37
N ILE A 450 23.24 0.84 0.39
CA ILE A 450 23.64 -0.01 -0.76
C ILE A 450 22.54 -1.02 -1.12
N LEU A 451 21.89 -1.61 -0.12
CA LEU A 451 20.78 -2.53 -0.35
C LEU A 451 19.59 -1.83 -1.03
N LEU A 452 19.21 -0.66 -0.55
CA LEU A 452 18.08 0.11 -1.10
C LEU A 452 18.33 0.56 -2.52
N GLU A 453 19.55 0.96 -2.85
CA GLU A 453 19.94 1.27 -4.23
C GLU A 453 19.80 0.04 -5.14
N LYS A 454 20.26 -1.13 -4.69
CA LYS A 454 20.11 -2.39 -5.44
C LYS A 454 18.66 -2.80 -5.60
N ILE A 455 17.83 -2.66 -4.57
CA ILE A 455 16.38 -2.92 -4.65
C ILE A 455 15.73 -1.96 -5.64
N SER A 456 16.00 -0.66 -5.53
CA SER A 456 15.41 0.37 -6.41
C SER A 456 15.78 0.14 -7.87
N ALA A 457 17.05 -0.18 -8.15
CA ALA A 457 17.51 -0.52 -9.49
C ALA A 457 16.84 -1.79 -10.04
N MET A 458 16.66 -2.80 -9.19
CA MET A 458 15.96 -4.03 -9.54
C MET A 458 14.49 -3.79 -9.85
N VAL A 459 13.76 -3.09 -8.97
CA VAL A 459 12.34 -2.77 -9.16
C VAL A 459 12.14 -1.96 -10.44
N LYS A 460 13.01 -0.97 -10.69
CA LYS A 460 13.00 -0.20 -11.94
C LYS A 460 13.22 -1.08 -13.18
N LYS A 461 14.17 -2.02 -13.14
CA LYS A 461 14.40 -2.98 -14.23
C LYS A 461 13.19 -3.88 -14.47
N ASN A 462 12.44 -4.18 -13.41
CA ASN A 462 11.19 -4.94 -13.46
C ASN A 462 9.96 -4.05 -13.75
N GLY A 463 10.14 -2.86 -14.32
CA GLY A 463 9.05 -1.98 -14.75
C GLY A 463 8.34 -1.25 -13.61
N GLY A 464 8.99 -1.11 -12.44
CA GLY A 464 8.39 -0.50 -11.25
C GLY A 464 7.39 -1.40 -10.52
N GLN A 465 7.29 -2.68 -10.90
CA GLN A 465 6.32 -3.61 -10.36
C GLN A 465 6.91 -4.43 -9.20
N PHE A 466 6.05 -4.96 -8.35
CA PHE A 466 6.37 -6.01 -7.39
C PHE A 466 6.17 -7.39 -8.01
N TYR A 467 6.80 -8.41 -7.43
CA TYR A 467 6.58 -9.79 -7.82
C TYR A 467 5.16 -10.23 -7.45
N ASN A 468 4.44 -10.86 -8.38
CA ASN A 468 3.10 -11.37 -8.15
C ASN A 468 2.87 -12.72 -8.86
N ASN A 469 2.00 -13.56 -8.30
CA ASN A 469 1.50 -14.78 -8.89
C ASN A 469 0.03 -15.03 -8.53
N LYS A 470 -0.55 -16.12 -9.04
CA LYS A 470 -1.96 -16.47 -8.79
C LYS A 470 -2.31 -16.50 -7.30
N SER A 471 -1.43 -17.02 -6.45
CA SER A 471 -1.66 -17.07 -5.00
C SER A 471 -1.70 -15.67 -4.39
N PHE A 472 -0.77 -14.78 -4.74
CA PHE A 472 -0.79 -13.40 -4.29
C PHE A 472 -2.02 -12.63 -4.79
N ILE A 473 -2.49 -12.86 -6.02
CA ILE A 473 -3.73 -12.27 -6.55
C ILE A 473 -4.95 -12.72 -5.74
N GLU A 474 -5.10 -14.03 -5.55
CA GLU A 474 -6.23 -14.60 -4.79
C GLU A 474 -6.20 -14.16 -3.34
N ILE A 475 -5.02 -14.19 -2.71
CA ILE A 475 -4.82 -13.71 -1.34
C ILE A 475 -5.12 -12.22 -1.26
N SER A 476 -4.68 -11.39 -2.20
CA SER A 476 -5.01 -9.95 -2.21
C SER A 476 -6.52 -9.72 -2.30
N ALA A 477 -7.23 -10.48 -3.14
CA ALA A 477 -8.68 -10.39 -3.25
C ALA A 477 -9.40 -10.84 -1.99
N ILE A 478 -8.82 -11.81 -1.25
CA ILE A 478 -9.31 -12.24 0.05
C ILE A 478 -8.99 -11.18 1.09
N LEU A 479 -7.75 -10.73 1.21
CA LEU A 479 -7.32 -9.67 2.11
C LEU A 479 -8.15 -8.38 1.97
N LYS A 480 -8.58 -7.99 0.76
CA LYS A 480 -9.58 -6.91 0.59
C LYS A 480 -10.89 -7.16 1.35
N LYS A 481 -11.33 -8.43 1.43
CA LYS A 481 -12.50 -8.88 2.19
C LYS A 481 -12.22 -9.07 3.67
N TYR A 482 -10.97 -9.35 4.05
CA TYR A 482 -10.56 -9.67 5.41
C TYR A 482 -9.84 -8.50 6.09
N PRO A 483 -10.36 -8.07 7.23
CA PRO A 483 -9.99 -6.80 7.84
C PRO A 483 -8.60 -6.70 8.49
N ASP A 484 -7.94 -7.82 8.76
CA ASP A 484 -6.61 -7.87 9.35
C ASP A 484 -5.49 -7.82 8.30
N TRP A 485 -5.78 -7.49 7.05
CA TRP A 485 -4.77 -7.58 5.99
C TRP A 485 -3.61 -6.59 6.10
N PHE A 486 -3.84 -5.48 6.79
CA PHE A 486 -2.89 -4.38 6.86
C PHE A 486 -2.05 -4.42 8.15
N ASP A 487 -2.58 -5.07 9.19
CA ASP A 487 -1.80 -5.53 10.34
C ASP A 487 -2.18 -6.98 10.62
N PRO A 488 -1.62 -7.91 9.83
CA PRO A 488 -1.89 -9.32 10.02
C PRO A 488 -1.17 -9.81 11.28
N VAL A 489 -0.78 -8.97 12.24
CA VAL A 489 0.06 -9.33 13.38
C VAL A 489 -0.74 -9.13 14.67
N ASN A 490 -0.83 -10.19 15.47
CA ASN A 490 -1.34 -10.13 16.82
C ASN A 490 -0.39 -9.30 17.70
N SER A 491 -0.89 -8.80 18.84
CA SER A 491 -0.08 -8.06 19.83
C SER A 491 1.13 -8.83 20.38
N ASP A 492 1.19 -10.14 20.14
CA ASP A 492 2.30 -11.02 20.49
C ASP A 492 3.31 -11.26 19.33
N GLY A 493 3.17 -10.52 18.23
CA GLY A 493 4.02 -10.60 17.05
C GLY A 493 3.72 -11.74 16.08
N SER A 494 2.66 -12.55 16.29
CA SER A 494 2.27 -13.62 15.35
C SER A 494 1.38 -13.16 14.23
N VAL A 495 1.49 -13.78 13.05
CA VAL A 495 0.52 -13.50 11.98
C VAL A 495 -0.87 -14.06 12.32
N ASN A 496 -1.92 -13.24 12.31
CA ASN A 496 -3.32 -13.69 12.26
C ASN A 496 -3.59 -14.34 10.90
N LEU A 497 -3.32 -15.63 10.86
CA LEU A 497 -3.40 -16.41 9.65
C LEU A 497 -4.86 -16.64 9.24
N LEU A 498 -5.18 -16.36 7.98
CA LEU A 498 -6.48 -16.67 7.41
C LEU A 498 -6.50 -18.12 6.90
N ASP A 499 -7.53 -18.88 7.27
CA ASP A 499 -7.74 -20.26 6.80
C ASP A 499 -7.79 -20.33 5.26
N GLU A 500 -8.29 -19.28 4.61
CA GLU A 500 -8.34 -19.17 3.16
C GLU A 500 -6.95 -19.11 2.52
N THR A 501 -5.99 -18.44 3.17
CA THR A 501 -4.60 -18.41 2.70
C THR A 501 -4.03 -19.82 2.65
N ALA A 502 -4.28 -20.61 3.70
CA ALA A 502 -3.86 -22.01 3.75
C ALA A 502 -4.50 -22.84 2.63
N LYS A 503 -5.78 -22.59 2.29
CA LYS A 503 -6.48 -23.26 1.18
C LYS A 503 -5.91 -22.87 -0.20
N ILE A 504 -5.42 -21.65 -0.36
CA ILE A 504 -4.82 -21.17 -1.63
C ILE A 504 -3.41 -21.71 -1.82
N VAL A 505 -2.56 -21.61 -0.79
CA VAL A 505 -1.13 -21.92 -0.91
C VAL A 505 -0.85 -23.40 -0.62
N GLY A 506 -1.58 -24.01 0.31
CA GLY A 506 -1.36 -25.37 0.79
C GLY A 506 -1.34 -26.44 -0.30
N PRO A 507 -2.30 -26.48 -1.25
CA PRO A 507 -2.28 -27.47 -2.34
C PRO A 507 -1.01 -27.39 -3.19
N LYS A 508 -0.47 -26.18 -3.42
CA LYS A 508 0.77 -25.96 -4.17
C LYS A 508 1.98 -26.53 -3.44
N LEU A 509 2.03 -26.38 -2.11
CA LEU A 509 3.11 -26.91 -1.28
C LEU A 509 3.04 -28.44 -1.18
N ALA A 510 1.84 -29.01 -1.03
CA ALA A 510 1.62 -30.45 -0.97
C ALA A 510 1.97 -31.16 -2.30
N ALA A 511 1.56 -30.59 -3.44
CA ALA A 511 1.80 -31.17 -4.77
C ALA A 511 3.29 -31.21 -5.15
N LYS A 512 4.11 -30.33 -4.56
CA LYS A 512 5.54 -30.26 -4.87
C LYS A 512 6.42 -31.12 -3.96
N ALA A 513 5.83 -31.93 -3.08
CA ALA A 513 6.54 -32.85 -2.19
C ALA A 513 7.68 -32.16 -1.39
N ILE A 514 7.54 -30.86 -1.12
CA ILE A 514 8.57 -30.01 -0.51
C ILE A 514 9.01 -30.58 0.85
N PHE A 515 8.11 -31.26 1.55
CA PHE A 515 8.33 -31.83 2.88
C PHE A 515 8.56 -33.35 2.88
N ASN A 516 8.41 -34.04 1.73
CA ASN A 516 8.55 -35.50 1.67
C ASN A 516 10.02 -35.96 1.47
N ASN A 517 10.97 -35.02 1.41
CA ASN A 517 12.41 -35.30 1.33
C ASN A 517 13.17 -34.87 2.60
N GLN A 518 12.47 -34.71 3.74
CA GLN A 518 13.13 -34.55 5.05
C GLN A 518 13.63 -35.89 5.59
#